data_AF-A0A519HZB4-F1
#
_entry.id   AF-A0A519HZB4-F1
#
_cell.length_a   1.000
_cell.length_b   1.000
_cell.length_c   1.000
_cell.angle_alpha   90.00
_cell.angle_beta   90.00
_cell.angle_gamma   90.00
#
_symmetry.space_group_name_H-M   'P 1'
#
loop_
_entity.id
_entity.type
_entity.pdbx_description
1 polymer ?
#
loop_
_entity_poly.entity_id
_entity_poly.type
_entity_poly.pdbx_seq_one_letter_code
_entity_poly.pdbx_strand_id
1 'polypeptide(L)'
;MSIAQESNSALAGVTLEGSDFAKLLDKEFRPKSAEAKNAIETAVHTLAQQALQDTRLIGSEAIHSIEAMIAAIDAKLTAQVNLILHHEDFQKLESAWRGLHYLVTNTETDEQLKIRVINLSKEELGKTLKRYKGTAWDQSPIFKQVYEEEYGQFGGQPYGCLVGDYHFDHTAPDIATLGELAKISAAAHAPFIAGAAPTVMQMDSWQELANPRDLSKIFSTPEYAAWRSLREADDTRYLALCMPRVLARLPYGAKTMPVGEFDFEEDTGFRRLSDAGEEKHDKHSKYLWSNAAYAMAVNINNSFKQYGWCSRIRGVESGGAVQGLPTHMFPTDDGGVDMKCPTEIAISDRREAELSKNGFLSLVHRKNSDFAAFISGQSLQKPAEYDDPDATANANLSARLPYLFATCRFAHYLK
;
A
#
# COMPACT_ATOMS: atom_id res chain seq x y z
N MET A 1 -15.21 24.92 65.59
CA MET A 1 -16.10 23.78 65.97
C MET A 1 -17.29 23.87 65.04
N SER A 2 -17.50 23.06 64.01
CA SER A 2 -17.39 21.61 63.88
C SER A 2 -17.24 21.27 62.38
N ILE A 3 -16.10 20.72 61.97
CA ILE A 3 -15.87 20.06 60.65
C ILE A 3 -15.54 18.57 60.93
N ALA A 4 -16.22 17.98 61.92
CA ALA A 4 -15.87 16.65 62.43
C ALA A 4 -17.01 15.63 62.28
N GLN A 5 -17.84 15.76 61.24
CA GLN A 5 -19.03 14.90 61.10
C GLN A 5 -19.22 14.22 59.74
N GLU A 6 -18.24 14.27 58.82
CA GLU A 6 -18.42 13.71 57.46
C GLU A 6 -17.46 12.58 57.05
N SER A 7 -16.71 11.98 57.97
CA SER A 7 -15.82 10.85 57.64
C SER A 7 -16.32 9.51 58.18
N ASN A 8 -17.54 9.10 57.82
CA ASN A 8 -18.08 7.79 58.25
C ASN A 8 -18.82 6.97 57.17
N SER A 9 -18.53 7.15 55.88
CA SER A 9 -19.22 6.38 54.81
C SER A 9 -18.33 5.49 53.93
N ALA A 10 -17.01 5.40 54.16
CA ALA A 10 -16.10 4.67 53.26
C ALA A 10 -15.98 3.15 53.51
N LEU A 11 -16.74 2.56 54.45
CA LEU A 11 -16.54 1.16 54.87
C LEU A 11 -17.79 0.26 54.88
N ALA A 12 -18.91 0.67 54.27
CA ALA A 12 -20.11 -0.17 54.23
C ALA A 12 -20.04 -1.37 53.25
N GLY A 13 -18.95 -1.53 52.50
CA GLY A 13 -18.89 -2.45 51.35
C GLY A 13 -17.92 -3.63 51.44
N VAL A 14 -17.12 -3.78 52.50
CA VAL A 14 -16.18 -4.90 52.60
C VAL A 14 -16.85 -6.07 53.33
N THR A 15 -17.64 -6.85 52.60
CA THR A 15 -18.08 -8.17 53.06
C THR A 15 -16.93 -9.16 52.88
N LEU A 16 -16.08 -9.27 53.88
CA LEU A 16 -15.15 -10.40 54.02
C LEU A 16 -15.99 -11.68 54.22
N GLU A 17 -15.78 -12.66 53.35
CA GLU A 17 -16.41 -13.99 53.45
C GLU A 17 -16.07 -14.63 54.81
N GLY A 18 -16.98 -14.46 55.78
CA GLY A 18 -16.75 -14.68 57.21
C GLY A 18 -16.60 -16.13 57.68
N SER A 19 -16.27 -17.08 56.81
CA SER A 19 -16.19 -18.50 57.20
C SER A 19 -14.77 -19.07 57.31
N ASP A 20 -13.82 -18.61 56.49
CA ASP A 20 -12.46 -19.18 56.49
C ASP A 20 -11.49 -18.43 57.39
N PHE A 21 -11.67 -17.11 57.53
CA PHE A 21 -10.87 -16.30 58.44
C PHE A 21 -11.14 -16.65 59.92
N ALA A 22 -12.41 -16.85 60.26
CA ALA A 22 -12.82 -17.27 61.61
C ALA A 22 -12.25 -18.66 61.99
N LYS A 23 -12.14 -19.58 61.02
CA LYS A 23 -11.51 -20.90 61.23
C LYS A 23 -10.01 -20.81 61.47
N LEU A 24 -9.32 -19.89 60.80
CA LEU A 24 -7.89 -19.66 60.99
C LEU A 24 -7.59 -19.03 62.36
N LEU A 25 -8.42 -18.09 62.81
CA LEU A 25 -8.31 -17.49 64.14
C LEU A 25 -8.53 -18.51 65.27
N ASP A 26 -9.52 -19.39 65.12
CA ASP A 26 -9.77 -20.46 66.10
C ASP A 26 -8.60 -21.47 66.17
N LYS A 27 -7.95 -21.74 65.03
CA LYS A 27 -6.83 -22.69 64.93
C LYS A 27 -5.57 -22.17 65.64
N GLU A 28 -5.25 -20.89 65.46
CA GLU A 28 -4.01 -20.29 65.98
C GLU A 28 -4.14 -19.83 67.44
N PHE A 29 -5.25 -19.18 67.81
CA PHE A 29 -5.39 -18.60 69.15
C PHE A 29 -6.06 -19.54 70.17
N ARG A 30 -6.74 -20.61 69.71
CA ARG A 30 -7.40 -21.64 70.55
C ARG A 30 -8.16 -21.05 71.76
N PRO A 31 -9.12 -20.14 71.53
CA PRO A 31 -9.84 -19.46 72.61
C PRO A 31 -10.66 -20.45 73.45
N LYS A 32 -10.60 -20.31 74.77
CA LYS A 32 -11.26 -21.22 75.73
C LYS A 32 -12.67 -20.77 76.14
N SER A 33 -13.14 -19.60 75.71
CA SER A 33 -14.47 -19.06 75.99
C SER A 33 -15.03 -18.25 74.82
N ALA A 34 -16.36 -18.16 74.73
CA ALA A 34 -17.04 -17.40 73.68
C ALA A 34 -16.72 -15.88 73.73
N GLU A 35 -16.51 -15.33 74.93
CA GLU A 35 -16.06 -13.95 75.12
C GLU A 35 -14.65 -13.71 74.58
N ALA A 36 -13.73 -14.66 74.77
CA ALA A 36 -12.37 -14.56 74.24
C ALA A 36 -12.35 -14.61 72.71
N LYS A 37 -13.22 -15.41 72.07
CA LYS A 37 -13.35 -15.46 70.62
C LYS A 37 -13.82 -14.13 70.03
N ASN A 38 -14.89 -13.55 70.60
CA ASN A 38 -15.38 -12.22 70.19
C ASN A 38 -14.34 -11.13 70.43
N ALA A 39 -13.59 -11.18 71.53
CA ALA A 39 -12.53 -10.21 71.82
C ALA A 39 -11.37 -10.29 70.81
N ILE A 40 -10.98 -11.50 70.40
CA ILE A 40 -9.93 -11.71 69.38
C ILE A 40 -10.42 -11.26 68.01
N GLU A 41 -11.65 -11.61 67.61
CA GLU A 41 -12.23 -11.15 66.34
C GLU A 41 -12.30 -9.62 66.31
N THR A 42 -12.78 -8.98 67.38
CA THR A 42 -12.83 -7.52 67.50
C THR A 42 -11.42 -6.92 67.45
N ALA A 43 -10.46 -7.48 68.18
CA ALA A 43 -9.07 -6.98 68.21
C ALA A 43 -8.41 -7.10 66.83
N VAL A 44 -8.58 -8.21 66.12
CA VAL A 44 -8.06 -8.43 64.78
C VAL A 44 -8.76 -7.52 63.76
N HIS A 45 -10.06 -7.29 63.91
CA HIS A 45 -10.82 -6.36 63.06
C HIS A 45 -10.36 -4.92 63.26
N THR A 46 -10.12 -4.50 64.51
CA THR A 46 -9.56 -3.19 64.84
C THR A 46 -8.13 -3.07 64.34
N LEU A 47 -7.30 -4.11 64.46
CA LEU A 47 -5.91 -4.11 63.98
C LEU A 47 -5.83 -4.11 62.45
N ALA A 48 -6.75 -4.81 61.77
CA ALA A 48 -6.90 -4.77 60.32
C ALA A 48 -7.38 -3.39 59.86
N GLN A 49 -8.34 -2.77 60.55
CA GLN A 49 -8.77 -1.39 60.30
C GLN A 49 -7.62 -0.39 60.49
N GLN A 50 -6.82 -0.55 61.55
CA GLN A 50 -5.66 0.31 61.82
C GLN A 50 -4.55 0.09 60.78
N ALA A 51 -4.30 -1.15 60.34
CA ALA A 51 -3.32 -1.47 59.31
C ALA A 51 -3.75 -0.99 57.92
N LEU A 52 -5.05 -1.04 57.61
CA LEU A 52 -5.63 -0.46 56.39
C LEU A 52 -5.62 1.07 56.39
N GLN A 53 -5.63 1.73 57.56
CA GLN A 53 -5.48 3.19 57.66
C GLN A 53 -4.09 3.68 57.19
N ASP A 54 -3.03 2.90 57.44
CA ASP A 54 -1.66 3.22 56.99
C ASP A 54 -1.32 2.66 55.60
N THR A 55 -2.21 1.85 55.02
CA THR A 55 -2.06 1.37 53.65
C THR A 55 -2.76 2.36 52.71
N ARG A 56 -1.99 3.20 52.00
CA ARG A 56 -2.51 4.02 50.90
C ARG A 56 -3.04 3.10 49.79
N LEU A 57 -4.29 2.66 49.91
CA LEU A 57 -5.06 2.14 48.78
C LEU A 57 -5.11 3.25 47.75
N ILE A 58 -4.47 3.05 46.60
CA ILE A 58 -4.61 3.97 45.46
C ILE A 58 -6.11 4.00 45.15
N GLY A 59 -6.76 5.14 45.41
CA GLY A 59 -8.19 5.28 45.21
C GLY A 59 -8.56 5.03 43.76
N SER A 60 -9.74 4.48 43.50
CA SER A 60 -10.28 4.27 42.15
C SER A 60 -10.18 5.55 41.30
N GLU A 61 -10.35 6.72 41.90
CA GLU A 61 -10.23 8.03 41.24
C GLU A 61 -8.80 8.35 40.73
N ALA A 62 -7.77 7.85 41.40
CA ALA A 62 -6.38 8.04 40.96
C ALA A 62 -6.07 7.18 39.72
N ILE A 63 -6.63 5.97 39.64
CA ILE A 63 -6.51 5.10 38.46
C ILE A 63 -7.18 5.76 37.25
N HIS A 64 -8.42 6.22 37.40
CA HIS A 64 -9.14 6.93 36.32
C HIS A 64 -8.42 8.22 35.90
N SER A 65 -7.80 8.94 36.84
CA SER A 65 -7.03 10.15 36.53
C SER A 65 -5.76 9.82 35.71
N ILE A 66 -5.07 8.72 36.05
CA ILE A 66 -3.90 8.26 35.31
C ILE A 66 -4.30 7.80 33.91
N GLU A 67 -5.38 7.02 33.78
CA GLU A 67 -5.92 6.59 32.48
C GLU A 67 -6.30 7.79 31.60
N ALA A 68 -6.94 8.82 32.18
CA ALA A 68 -7.26 10.05 31.45
C ALA A 68 -6.00 10.82 31.01
N MET A 69 -4.94 10.83 31.83
CA MET A 69 -3.66 11.43 31.44
C MET A 69 -2.98 10.65 30.31
N ILE A 70 -3.01 9.31 30.36
CA ILE A 70 -2.48 8.46 29.29
C ILE A 70 -3.25 8.73 27.98
N ALA A 71 -4.59 8.74 28.03
CA ALA A 71 -5.41 9.05 26.87
C ALA A 71 -5.10 10.45 26.27
N ALA A 72 -4.80 11.44 27.10
CA ALA A 72 -4.39 12.77 26.64
C ALA A 72 -3.00 12.76 25.97
N ILE A 73 -2.07 11.95 26.47
CA ILE A 73 -0.75 11.74 25.84
C ILE A 73 -0.93 11.05 24.49
N ASP A 74 -1.72 9.98 24.44
CA ASP A 74 -1.98 9.21 23.22
C ASP A 74 -2.67 10.07 22.15
N ALA A 75 -3.56 10.98 22.54
CA ALA A 75 -4.13 11.97 21.63
C ALA A 75 -3.08 12.92 21.05
N LYS A 76 -2.10 13.37 21.86
CA LYS A 76 -0.99 14.22 21.39
C LYS A 76 -0.04 13.47 20.47
N LEU A 77 0.31 12.23 20.82
CA LEU A 77 1.12 11.35 19.99
C LEU A 77 0.42 11.07 18.66
N THR A 78 -0.86 10.74 18.69
CA THR A 78 -1.67 10.50 17.50
C THR A 78 -1.68 11.70 16.57
N ALA A 79 -1.90 12.91 17.08
CA ALA A 79 -1.86 14.12 16.27
C ALA A 79 -0.48 14.33 15.61
N GLN A 80 0.60 14.15 16.37
CA GLN A 80 1.96 14.35 15.85
C GLN A 80 2.38 13.26 14.86
N VAL A 81 2.03 11.99 15.13
CA VAL A 81 2.36 10.85 14.26
C VAL A 81 1.59 10.94 12.95
N ASN A 82 0.32 11.36 12.96
CA ASN A 82 -0.42 11.62 11.73
C ASN A 82 0.28 12.64 10.83
N LEU A 83 0.79 13.75 11.39
CA LEU A 83 1.55 14.74 10.61
C LEU A 83 2.85 14.16 10.01
N ILE A 84 3.53 13.27 10.74
CA ILE A 84 4.76 12.62 10.27
C ILE A 84 4.43 11.62 9.16
N LEU A 85 3.44 10.75 9.37
CA LEU A 85 3.06 9.70 8.42
C LEU A 85 2.47 10.27 7.13
N HIS A 86 1.74 11.39 7.21
CA HIS A 86 1.11 12.03 6.05
C HIS A 86 1.99 13.07 5.38
N HIS A 87 3.23 13.27 5.82
CA HIS A 87 4.19 14.12 5.13
C HIS A 87 4.59 13.50 3.79
N GLU A 88 4.63 14.29 2.71
CA GLU A 88 4.87 13.81 1.35
C GLU A 88 6.17 13.01 1.21
N ASP A 89 7.27 13.48 1.83
CA ASP A 89 8.56 12.78 1.80
C ASP A 89 8.49 11.40 2.48
N PHE A 90 7.77 11.31 3.60
CA PHE A 90 7.63 10.05 4.32
C PHE A 90 6.75 9.08 3.54
N GLN A 91 5.60 9.54 3.03
CA GLN A 91 4.71 8.72 2.21
C GLN A 91 5.39 8.24 0.93
N LYS A 92 6.21 9.07 0.28
CA LYS A 92 6.96 8.68 -0.91
C LYS A 92 7.98 7.57 -0.61
N LEU A 93 8.67 7.67 0.53
CA LEU A 93 9.59 6.62 0.96
C LEU A 93 8.85 5.35 1.40
N GLU A 94 7.79 5.49 2.19
CA GLU A 94 6.99 4.39 2.70
C GLU A 94 6.29 3.63 1.56
N SER A 95 5.73 4.33 0.57
CA SER A 95 5.06 3.72 -0.59
C SER A 95 6.02 2.90 -1.45
N ALA A 96 7.23 3.41 -1.69
CA ALA A 96 8.26 2.70 -2.45
C ALA A 96 8.70 1.41 -1.73
N TRP A 97 9.04 1.51 -0.44
CA TRP A 97 9.47 0.35 0.34
C TRP A 97 8.35 -0.66 0.59
N ARG A 98 7.11 -0.20 0.81
CA ARG A 98 5.97 -1.12 0.94
C ARG A 98 5.58 -1.74 -0.38
N GLY A 99 5.70 -1.03 -1.49
CA GLY A 99 5.52 -1.60 -2.83
C GLY A 99 6.55 -2.69 -3.11
N LEU A 100 7.82 -2.45 -2.79
CA LEU A 100 8.87 -3.46 -2.87
C LEU A 100 8.62 -4.64 -1.92
N HIS A 101 8.21 -4.37 -0.68
CA HIS A 101 7.86 -5.40 0.29
C HIS A 101 6.70 -6.27 -0.20
N TYR A 102 5.67 -5.66 -0.81
CA TYR A 102 4.57 -6.37 -1.45
C TYR A 102 5.08 -7.27 -2.59
N LEU A 103 5.96 -6.76 -3.46
CA LEU A 103 6.56 -7.58 -4.52
C LEU A 103 7.32 -8.79 -3.96
N VAL A 104 8.16 -8.59 -2.94
CA VAL A 104 8.97 -9.66 -2.35
C VAL A 104 8.11 -10.68 -1.61
N THR A 105 7.16 -10.22 -0.78
CA THR A 105 6.34 -11.10 0.07
C THR A 105 5.36 -11.93 -0.75
N ASN A 106 4.86 -11.37 -1.85
CA ASN A 106 3.90 -12.05 -2.74
C ASN A 106 4.58 -12.80 -3.89
N THR A 107 5.91 -12.96 -3.86
CA THR A 107 6.67 -13.72 -4.86
C THR A 107 7.36 -14.92 -4.22
N GLU A 108 7.11 -16.11 -4.75
CA GLU A 108 7.83 -17.33 -4.36
C GLU A 108 9.21 -17.38 -5.04
N THR A 109 10.20 -16.74 -4.43
CA THR A 109 11.59 -16.73 -4.93
C THR A 109 12.29 -18.07 -4.73
N ASP A 110 13.08 -18.49 -5.71
CA ASP A 110 13.89 -19.72 -5.68
C ASP A 110 15.13 -19.57 -6.60
N GLU A 111 15.77 -20.68 -6.98
CA GLU A 111 16.90 -20.63 -7.91
C GLU A 111 16.55 -20.06 -9.30
N GLN A 112 15.31 -20.21 -9.74
CA GLN A 112 14.80 -19.77 -11.04
C GLN A 112 14.23 -18.35 -11.01
N LEU A 113 13.71 -17.91 -9.86
CA LEU A 113 13.06 -16.61 -9.70
C LEU A 113 13.80 -15.75 -8.67
N LYS A 114 14.47 -14.71 -9.18
CA LYS A 114 15.27 -13.76 -8.40
C LYS A 114 14.78 -12.33 -8.60
N ILE A 115 14.80 -11.56 -7.52
CA ILE A 115 14.51 -10.12 -7.54
C ILE A 115 15.81 -9.37 -7.23
N ARG A 116 16.25 -8.50 -8.15
CA ARG A 116 17.41 -7.62 -7.95
C ARG A 116 16.93 -6.18 -7.91
N VAL A 117 17.41 -5.44 -6.92
CA VAL A 117 16.95 -4.07 -6.64
C VAL A 117 18.12 -3.12 -6.83
N ILE A 118 17.87 -2.04 -7.57
CA ILE A 118 18.77 -0.89 -7.68
C ILE A 118 18.04 0.33 -7.14
N ASN A 119 18.69 1.05 -6.22
CA ASN A 119 18.19 2.33 -5.75
C ASN A 119 18.68 3.42 -6.70
N LEU A 120 17.75 4.02 -7.43
CA LEU A 120 18.03 5.10 -8.37
C LEU A 120 16.83 6.06 -8.39
N SER A 121 17.05 7.35 -8.18
CA SER A 121 15.96 8.32 -8.30
C SER A 121 15.59 8.55 -9.77
N LYS A 122 14.33 8.92 -10.03
CA LYS A 122 13.84 9.25 -11.39
C LYS A 122 14.69 10.35 -12.04
N GLU A 123 15.11 11.34 -11.26
CA GLU A 123 15.96 12.43 -11.74
C GLU A 123 17.35 11.97 -12.13
N GLU A 124 17.98 11.12 -11.32
CA GLU A 124 19.31 10.57 -11.62
C GLU A 124 19.25 9.64 -12.84
N LEU A 125 18.20 8.82 -12.97
CA LEU A 125 17.94 8.02 -14.15
C LEU A 125 17.84 8.90 -15.39
N GLY A 126 16.99 9.94 -15.36
CA GLY A 126 16.82 10.87 -16.48
C GLY A 126 18.11 11.63 -16.83
N LYS A 127 18.85 12.12 -15.82
CA LYS A 127 20.15 12.78 -16.02
C LYS A 127 21.19 11.83 -16.62
N THR A 128 21.22 10.58 -16.16
CA THR A 128 22.15 9.55 -16.65
C THR A 128 21.84 9.21 -18.10
N LEU A 129 20.61 8.82 -18.43
CA LEU A 129 20.23 8.48 -19.81
C LEU A 129 20.40 9.64 -20.78
N LYS A 130 20.12 10.88 -20.34
CA LYS A 130 20.34 12.09 -21.15
C LYS A 130 21.80 12.29 -21.55
N ARG A 131 22.77 11.95 -20.68
CA ARG A 131 24.22 12.10 -20.97
C ARG A 131 24.71 11.18 -22.09
N TYR A 132 24.08 10.02 -22.23
CA TYR A 132 24.47 8.97 -23.18
C TYR A 132 23.54 8.90 -24.40
N LYS A 133 22.65 9.88 -24.58
CA LYS A 133 21.68 9.88 -25.69
C LYS A 133 22.38 9.88 -27.06
N GLY A 134 21.76 9.22 -28.05
CA GLY A 134 22.24 9.22 -29.43
C GLY A 134 23.06 7.98 -29.74
N THR A 135 24.30 8.14 -30.23
CA THR A 135 25.15 7.00 -30.62
C THR A 135 25.81 6.28 -29.44
N ALA A 136 25.80 6.86 -28.24
CA ALA A 136 26.49 6.33 -27.06
C ALA A 136 25.53 5.70 -26.03
N TRP A 137 24.29 5.41 -26.43
CA TRP A 137 23.23 4.94 -25.51
C TRP A 137 23.55 3.57 -24.90
N ASP A 138 24.27 2.75 -25.67
CA ASP A 138 24.85 1.45 -25.32
C ASP A 138 26.03 1.55 -24.32
N GLN A 139 26.55 2.75 -24.06
CA GLN A 139 27.60 2.97 -23.06
C GLN A 139 27.06 3.48 -21.73
N SER A 140 25.74 3.65 -21.62
CA SER A 140 25.11 4.15 -20.40
C SER A 140 25.28 3.15 -19.24
N PRO A 141 25.48 3.61 -17.99
CA PRO A 141 25.59 2.73 -16.83
C PRO A 141 24.41 1.75 -16.68
N ILE A 142 23.21 2.20 -17.04
CA ILE A 142 22.00 1.37 -17.00
C ILE A 142 22.06 0.27 -18.06
N PHE A 143 22.50 0.59 -19.28
CA PHE A 143 22.68 -0.42 -20.32
C PHE A 143 23.73 -1.45 -19.91
N LYS A 144 24.85 -1.03 -19.32
CA LYS A 144 25.88 -1.97 -18.86
C LYS A 144 25.35 -2.96 -17.83
N GLN A 145 24.63 -2.47 -16.82
CA GLN A 145 24.07 -3.31 -15.77
C GLN A 145 22.98 -4.26 -16.26
N VAL A 146 22.12 -3.80 -17.18
CA VAL A 146 20.99 -4.60 -17.68
C VAL A 146 21.43 -5.57 -18.79
N TYR A 147 22.24 -5.09 -19.73
CA TYR A 147 22.66 -5.82 -20.92
C TYR A 147 24.03 -6.44 -20.75
N GLU A 148 25.10 -5.65 -20.60
CA GLU A 148 26.49 -6.17 -20.68
C GLU A 148 26.83 -7.16 -19.56
N GLU A 149 26.47 -6.85 -18.31
CA GLU A 149 26.82 -7.66 -17.13
C GLU A 149 26.03 -8.97 -17.04
N GLU A 150 24.87 -9.07 -17.70
CA GLU A 150 23.98 -10.24 -17.61
C GLU A 150 23.65 -10.85 -18.97
N TYR A 151 22.78 -10.23 -19.78
CA TYR A 151 22.34 -10.82 -21.06
C TYR A 151 23.47 -10.97 -22.10
N GLY A 152 24.42 -10.05 -22.11
CA GLY A 152 25.60 -10.07 -22.97
C GLY A 152 26.76 -10.91 -22.44
N GLN A 153 26.71 -11.29 -21.15
CA GLN A 153 27.79 -11.99 -20.47
C GLN A 153 27.65 -13.50 -20.62
N PHE A 154 28.76 -14.18 -20.95
CA PHE A 154 28.77 -15.64 -21.01
C PHE A 154 28.49 -16.24 -19.62
N GLY A 155 27.42 -17.03 -19.50
CA GLY A 155 26.95 -17.59 -18.23
C GLY A 155 26.18 -16.62 -17.33
N GLY A 156 25.83 -15.43 -17.83
CA GLY A 156 25.00 -14.45 -17.10
C GLY A 156 23.54 -14.88 -16.96
N GLN A 157 22.77 -14.13 -16.16
CA GLN A 157 21.36 -14.40 -15.90
C GLN A 157 20.50 -13.25 -16.44
N PRO A 158 19.93 -13.38 -17.65
CA PRO A 158 19.23 -12.27 -18.28
C PRO A 158 18.00 -11.85 -17.49
N TYR A 159 17.79 -10.54 -17.40
CA TYR A 159 16.61 -9.97 -16.73
C TYR A 159 15.35 -10.25 -17.54
N GLY A 160 14.37 -10.94 -16.94
CA GLY A 160 13.10 -11.25 -17.61
C GLY A 160 12.15 -10.05 -17.72
N CYS A 161 12.18 -9.14 -16.74
CA CYS A 161 11.34 -7.96 -16.67
C CYS A 161 12.05 -6.90 -15.84
N LEU A 162 11.85 -5.62 -16.20
CA LEU A 162 12.32 -4.48 -15.43
C LEU A 162 11.11 -3.76 -14.82
N VAL A 163 11.19 -3.39 -13.55
CA VAL A 163 10.12 -2.69 -12.83
C VAL A 163 10.66 -1.36 -12.35
N GLY A 164 10.10 -0.27 -12.84
CA GLY A 164 10.42 1.08 -12.41
C GLY A 164 9.37 1.59 -11.44
N ASP A 165 9.76 1.87 -10.20
CA ASP A 165 8.89 2.56 -9.24
C ASP A 165 8.86 4.07 -9.50
N TYR A 166 8.38 4.43 -10.69
CA TYR A 166 8.23 5.80 -11.15
C TYR A 166 6.84 5.99 -11.73
N HIS A 167 6.40 7.24 -11.70
CA HIS A 167 5.18 7.69 -12.38
C HIS A 167 5.59 8.59 -13.53
N PHE A 168 5.25 8.22 -14.77
CA PHE A 168 5.60 8.96 -15.98
C PHE A 168 4.42 9.75 -16.54
N ASP A 169 4.70 10.91 -17.12
CA ASP A 169 3.75 11.77 -17.81
C ASP A 169 4.16 12.08 -19.26
N HIS A 170 3.44 13.01 -19.91
CA HIS A 170 3.68 13.45 -21.29
C HIS A 170 4.71 14.58 -21.41
N THR A 171 5.42 14.94 -20.34
CA THR A 171 6.44 16.00 -20.39
C THR A 171 7.67 15.55 -21.16
N ALA A 172 8.41 16.52 -21.71
CA ALA A 172 9.61 16.24 -22.49
C ALA A 172 10.70 15.43 -21.74
N PRO A 173 10.99 15.68 -20.44
CA PRO A 173 11.94 14.86 -19.68
C PRO A 173 11.51 13.39 -19.54
N ASP A 174 10.22 13.15 -19.30
CA ASP A 174 9.67 11.81 -19.13
C ASP A 174 9.65 11.04 -20.44
N ILE A 175 9.20 11.69 -21.53
CA ILE A 175 9.23 11.11 -22.87
C ILE A 175 10.68 10.75 -23.28
N ALA A 176 11.65 11.62 -22.99
CA ALA A 176 13.05 11.34 -23.29
C ALA A 176 13.56 10.13 -22.49
N THR A 177 13.19 10.04 -21.21
CA THR A 177 13.58 8.93 -20.33
C THR A 177 12.95 7.61 -20.79
N LEU A 178 11.63 7.61 -21.06
CA LEU A 178 10.91 6.45 -21.60
C LEU A 178 11.49 6.01 -22.95
N GLY A 179 11.82 6.95 -23.84
CA GLY A 179 12.42 6.63 -25.13
C GLY A 179 13.77 5.92 -25.03
N GLU A 180 14.63 6.32 -24.08
CA GLU A 180 15.91 5.62 -23.87
C GLU A 180 15.72 4.28 -23.13
N LEU A 181 14.79 4.21 -22.17
CA LEU A 181 14.43 2.94 -21.51
C LEU A 181 13.86 1.93 -22.51
N ALA A 182 13.04 2.37 -23.47
CA ALA A 182 12.51 1.52 -24.52
C ALA A 182 13.62 0.83 -25.31
N LYS A 183 14.67 1.59 -25.70
CA LYS A 183 15.83 1.04 -26.43
C LYS A 183 16.60 0.01 -25.58
N ILE A 184 16.85 0.32 -24.31
CA ILE A 184 17.56 -0.60 -23.40
C ILE A 184 16.75 -1.88 -23.20
N SER A 185 15.44 -1.75 -22.93
CA SER A 185 14.52 -2.87 -22.76
C SER A 185 14.38 -3.71 -24.03
N ALA A 186 14.33 -3.08 -25.20
CA ALA A 186 14.25 -3.77 -26.48
C ALA A 186 15.53 -4.56 -26.76
N ALA A 187 16.71 -3.99 -26.49
CA ALA A 187 17.99 -4.66 -26.68
C ALA A 187 18.19 -5.84 -25.74
N ALA A 188 17.83 -5.69 -24.45
CA ALA A 188 17.95 -6.76 -23.46
C ALA A 188 16.79 -7.78 -23.50
N HIS A 189 15.81 -7.58 -24.38
CA HIS A 189 14.55 -8.33 -24.40
C HIS A 189 13.88 -8.40 -23.01
N ALA A 190 13.83 -7.26 -22.31
CA ALA A 190 13.34 -7.16 -20.94
C ALA A 190 12.30 -6.03 -20.84
N PRO A 191 10.99 -6.35 -20.94
CA PRO A 191 9.93 -5.34 -20.87
C PRO A 191 10.03 -4.51 -19.57
N PHE A 192 9.89 -3.20 -19.69
CA PHE A 192 9.91 -2.24 -18.58
C PHE A 192 8.49 -1.82 -18.21
N ILE A 193 8.16 -2.00 -16.94
CA ILE A 193 6.84 -1.72 -16.37
C ILE A 193 6.98 -0.64 -15.30
N ALA A 194 6.20 0.43 -15.43
CA ALA A 194 6.18 1.52 -14.46
C ALA A 194 4.75 2.04 -14.26
N GLY A 195 4.58 3.07 -13.42
CA GLY A 195 3.29 3.72 -13.20
C GLY A 195 3.07 4.87 -14.19
N ALA A 196 1.81 5.14 -14.53
CA ALA A 196 1.41 6.41 -15.16
C ALA A 196 1.09 7.45 -14.07
N ALA A 197 1.53 8.69 -14.29
CA ALA A 197 1.09 9.83 -13.46
C ALA A 197 -0.29 10.32 -13.92
N PRO A 198 -1.16 10.83 -13.02
CA PRO A 198 -2.47 11.39 -13.41
C PRO A 198 -2.32 12.59 -14.38
N THR A 199 -1.20 13.31 -14.28
CA THR A 199 -0.85 14.43 -15.16
C THR A 199 -0.76 14.04 -16.64
N VAL A 200 -0.52 12.75 -16.96
CA VAL A 200 -0.54 12.24 -18.33
C VAL A 200 -1.91 12.43 -19.00
N MET A 201 -2.98 12.59 -18.24
CA MET A 201 -4.34 12.88 -18.74
C MET A 201 -4.81 14.29 -18.40
N GLN A 202 -3.88 15.20 -18.07
CA GLN A 202 -4.17 16.56 -17.60
C GLN A 202 -5.06 16.57 -16.34
N MET A 203 -4.85 15.61 -15.44
CA MET A 203 -5.55 15.50 -14.15
C MET A 203 -4.57 15.74 -13.00
N ASP A 204 -5.05 16.36 -11.93
CA ASP A 204 -4.28 16.47 -10.69
C ASP A 204 -4.36 15.16 -9.88
N SER A 205 -5.49 14.45 -10.00
CA SER A 205 -5.75 13.19 -9.31
C SER A 205 -6.45 12.17 -10.20
N TRP A 206 -6.15 10.88 -9.99
CA TRP A 206 -6.86 9.80 -10.67
C TRP A 206 -8.35 9.74 -10.34
N GLN A 207 -8.81 10.43 -9.29
CA GLN A 207 -10.24 10.57 -8.98
C GLN A 207 -11.03 11.29 -10.07
N GLU A 208 -10.36 12.06 -10.93
CA GLU A 208 -11.00 12.80 -12.01
C GLU A 208 -11.21 11.96 -13.28
N LEU A 209 -10.75 10.70 -13.30
CA LEU A 209 -10.79 9.84 -14.49
C LEU A 209 -12.21 9.60 -15.03
N ALA A 210 -13.23 9.73 -14.19
CA ALA A 210 -14.63 9.64 -14.60
C ALA A 210 -15.10 10.85 -15.43
N ASN A 211 -14.47 12.03 -15.25
CA ASN A 211 -14.96 13.31 -15.76
C ASN A 211 -14.88 13.47 -17.30
N PRO A 212 -13.76 13.16 -17.98
CA PRO A 212 -13.64 13.49 -19.41
C PRO A 212 -14.47 12.53 -20.27
N ARG A 213 -15.40 13.01 -21.09
CA ARG A 213 -16.26 12.13 -21.91
C ARG A 213 -15.50 11.16 -22.83
N ASP A 214 -14.34 11.57 -23.32
CA ASP A 214 -13.46 10.84 -24.25
C ASP A 214 -11.99 11.13 -23.89
N LEU A 215 -11.27 10.10 -23.43
CA LEU A 215 -9.85 10.15 -23.07
C LEU A 215 -8.96 10.15 -24.31
N SER A 216 -9.35 9.48 -25.39
CA SER A 216 -8.57 9.48 -26.64
C SER A 216 -8.43 10.89 -27.23
N LYS A 217 -9.42 11.76 -27.02
CA LYS A 217 -9.34 13.17 -27.43
C LYS A 217 -8.24 13.96 -26.69
N ILE A 218 -7.93 13.63 -25.43
CA ILE A 218 -6.86 14.30 -24.66
C ILE A 218 -5.53 14.14 -25.40
N PHE A 219 -5.23 12.90 -25.81
CA PHE A 219 -3.99 12.56 -26.52
C PHE A 219 -3.94 13.07 -27.98
N SER A 220 -4.96 13.78 -28.46
CA SER A 220 -4.99 14.36 -29.82
C SER A 220 -4.48 15.80 -29.88
N THR A 221 -4.35 16.48 -28.73
CA THR A 221 -3.90 17.87 -28.69
C THR A 221 -2.42 18.00 -29.09
N PRO A 222 -1.95 19.19 -29.52
CA PRO A 222 -0.55 19.39 -29.89
C PRO A 222 0.45 19.13 -28.76
N GLU A 223 0.04 19.29 -27.50
CA GLU A 223 0.87 19.02 -26.31
C GLU A 223 1.38 17.57 -26.27
N TYR A 224 0.59 16.63 -26.78
CA TYR A 224 0.92 15.21 -26.86
C TYR A 224 1.63 14.81 -28.16
N ALA A 225 2.10 15.75 -28.97
CA ALA A 225 2.79 15.42 -30.23
C ALA A 225 3.97 14.46 -29.99
N ALA A 226 4.83 14.78 -29.02
CA ALA A 226 5.96 13.93 -28.66
C ALA A 226 5.52 12.59 -28.03
N TRP A 227 4.43 12.58 -27.27
CA TRP A 227 3.86 11.35 -26.70
C TRP A 227 3.36 10.41 -27.80
N ARG A 228 2.67 10.93 -28.82
CA ARG A 228 2.24 10.16 -29.98
C ARG A 228 3.43 9.61 -30.76
N SER A 229 4.46 10.43 -31.01
CA SER A 229 5.69 9.97 -31.67
C SER A 229 6.41 8.89 -30.87
N LEU A 230 6.40 8.97 -29.53
CA LEU A 230 6.92 7.91 -28.67
C LEU A 230 6.13 6.61 -28.91
N ARG A 231 4.80 6.65 -28.83
CA ARG A 231 3.94 5.46 -29.03
C ARG A 231 4.04 4.84 -30.42
N GLU A 232 4.37 5.62 -31.44
CA GLU A 232 4.58 5.12 -32.81
C GLU A 232 5.95 4.44 -32.97
N ALA A 233 6.90 4.68 -32.06
CA ALA A 233 8.21 4.06 -32.12
C ALA A 233 8.16 2.56 -31.74
N ASP A 234 8.90 1.76 -32.51
CA ASP A 234 8.82 0.31 -32.48
C ASP A 234 9.29 -0.31 -31.14
N ASP A 235 10.28 0.31 -30.50
CA ASP A 235 10.83 -0.14 -29.22
C ASP A 235 9.84 0.03 -28.05
N THR A 236 8.81 0.87 -28.20
CA THR A 236 7.85 1.13 -27.11
C THR A 236 6.91 -0.02 -26.82
N ARG A 237 6.95 -1.09 -27.61
CA ARG A 237 6.29 -2.35 -27.25
C ARG A 237 6.82 -2.95 -25.95
N TYR A 238 8.07 -2.64 -25.63
CA TYR A 238 8.71 -3.08 -24.39
C TYR A 238 8.36 -2.19 -23.19
N LEU A 239 7.59 -1.12 -23.38
CA LEU A 239 7.15 -0.25 -22.29
C LEU A 239 5.70 -0.57 -21.91
N ALA A 240 5.40 -0.58 -20.62
CA ALA A 240 4.03 -0.62 -20.14
C ALA A 240 3.84 0.28 -18.92
N LEU A 241 2.74 1.01 -18.91
CA LEU A 241 2.41 1.96 -17.84
C LEU A 241 1.13 1.52 -17.13
N CYS A 242 1.27 1.16 -15.85
CA CYS A 242 0.20 0.71 -14.97
C CYS A 242 -0.51 1.90 -14.34
N MET A 243 -1.83 1.77 -14.19
CA MET A 243 -2.68 2.73 -13.48
C MET A 243 -3.95 2.04 -12.94
N PRO A 244 -4.63 2.62 -11.95
CA PRO A 244 -4.17 3.69 -11.06
C PRO A 244 -3.25 3.12 -9.96
N ARG A 245 -2.88 3.91 -8.95
CA ARG A 245 -2.17 3.38 -7.77
C ARG A 245 -3.08 2.48 -6.93
N VAL A 246 -2.46 1.63 -6.11
CA VAL A 246 -3.14 0.67 -5.23
C VAL A 246 -2.86 0.98 -3.77
N LEU A 247 -3.80 0.65 -2.89
CA LEU A 247 -3.65 0.89 -1.47
C LEU A 247 -2.59 -0.05 -0.90
N ALA A 248 -1.54 0.51 -0.30
CA ALA A 248 -0.38 -0.25 0.17
C ALA A 248 -0.61 -0.89 1.54
N ARG A 249 -1.43 -0.28 2.39
CA ARG A 249 -1.76 -0.77 3.74
C ARG A 249 -3.14 -0.27 4.19
N LEU A 250 -3.71 -0.96 5.17
CA LEU A 250 -4.83 -0.40 5.92
C LEU A 250 -4.33 0.75 6.82
N PRO A 251 -5.18 1.77 7.04
CA PRO A 251 -4.93 2.77 8.07
C PRO A 251 -4.83 2.13 9.46
N TYR A 252 -3.93 2.64 10.30
CA TYR A 252 -3.82 2.19 11.69
C TYR A 252 -5.03 2.66 12.51
N GLY A 253 -5.46 1.82 13.43
CA GLY A 253 -6.61 2.09 14.29
C GLY A 253 -7.02 0.84 15.06
N ALA A 254 -7.69 1.02 16.19
CA ALA A 254 -8.05 -0.06 17.09
C ALA A 254 -8.92 -1.14 16.43
N LYS A 255 -9.72 -0.76 15.42
CA LYS A 255 -10.62 -1.67 14.68
C LYS A 255 -9.98 -2.30 13.44
N THR A 256 -8.89 -1.72 12.92
CA THR A 256 -8.30 -2.09 11.64
C THR A 256 -6.94 -2.74 11.85
N MET A 257 -5.93 -1.95 12.18
CA MET A 257 -4.57 -2.37 12.46
C MET A 257 -4.14 -1.74 13.79
N PRO A 258 -4.38 -2.41 14.93
CA PRO A 258 -4.00 -1.90 16.24
C PRO A 258 -2.47 -1.88 16.40
N VAL A 259 -1.99 -0.86 17.10
CA VAL A 259 -0.58 -0.69 17.49
C VAL A 259 -0.44 -1.11 18.95
N GLY A 260 0.66 -1.77 19.33
CA GLY A 260 0.83 -2.31 20.68
C GLY A 260 1.36 -1.28 21.70
N GLU A 261 1.97 -0.21 21.22
CA GLU A 261 2.71 0.77 22.01
C GLU A 261 1.82 1.85 22.63
N PHE A 262 0.78 2.30 21.91
CA PHE A 262 -0.18 3.31 22.37
C PHE A 262 -1.46 3.26 21.53
N ASP A 263 -2.54 3.89 22.01
CA ASP A 263 -3.82 3.94 21.31
C ASP A 263 -3.77 4.91 20.11
N PHE A 264 -3.19 4.43 19.01
CA PHE A 264 -3.03 5.20 17.77
C PHE A 264 -4.25 5.08 16.84
N GLU A 265 -4.77 6.22 16.41
CA GLU A 265 -5.83 6.31 15.40
C GLU A 265 -5.36 7.18 14.22
N GLU A 266 -5.18 6.55 13.05
CA GLU A 266 -4.77 7.28 11.85
C GLU A 266 -5.93 8.06 11.25
N ASP A 267 -5.76 9.37 11.13
CA ASP A 267 -6.78 10.24 10.56
C ASP A 267 -6.74 10.19 9.04
N THR A 268 -7.67 9.46 8.43
CA THR A 268 -7.83 9.40 6.97
C THR A 268 -8.80 10.43 6.39
N GLY A 269 -9.31 11.36 7.20
CA GLY A 269 -10.28 12.38 6.76
C GLY A 269 -11.71 11.86 6.56
N PHE A 270 -11.97 10.60 6.91
CA PHE A 270 -13.30 9.96 6.88
C PHE A 270 -13.90 9.75 8.29
N ARG A 271 -13.26 10.29 9.35
CA ARG A 271 -13.82 10.26 10.70
C ARG A 271 -15.07 11.14 10.76
N ARG A 272 -16.12 10.67 11.44
CA ARG A 272 -17.37 11.43 11.64
C ARG A 272 -17.05 12.83 12.16
N LEU A 273 -17.68 13.82 11.54
CA LEU A 273 -17.71 15.22 11.96
C LEU A 273 -18.20 15.33 13.41
N SER A 274 -17.29 15.41 14.38
CA SER A 274 -17.58 16.01 15.68
C SER A 274 -16.53 17.04 16.13
N ASP A 275 -15.27 16.95 15.70
CA ASP A 275 -14.19 17.73 16.35
C ASP A 275 -13.18 18.44 15.43
N ALA A 276 -13.37 18.44 14.11
CA ALA A 276 -12.51 19.21 13.20
C ALA A 276 -13.36 19.84 12.09
N GLY A 277 -13.21 21.17 11.93
CA GLY A 277 -13.88 21.95 10.90
C GLY A 277 -13.63 21.41 9.49
N GLU A 278 -14.52 21.79 8.57
CA GLU A 278 -14.46 21.46 7.15
C GLU A 278 -13.18 21.99 6.48
N GLU A 279 -12.06 21.32 6.70
CA GLU A 279 -10.88 21.53 5.87
C GLU A 279 -11.05 20.71 4.60
N LYS A 280 -11.17 21.42 3.47
CA LYS A 280 -11.13 20.89 2.09
C LYS A 280 -9.76 20.32 1.73
N HIS A 281 -9.17 19.49 2.59
CA HIS A 281 -7.99 18.72 2.23
C HIS A 281 -8.42 17.46 1.48
N ASP A 282 -7.72 17.15 0.40
CA ASP A 282 -7.96 15.96 -0.42
C ASP A 282 -7.87 14.70 0.47
N LYS A 283 -9.03 14.14 0.83
CA LYS A 283 -9.15 12.95 1.70
C LYS A 283 -8.40 11.74 1.12
N HIS A 284 -7.99 11.80 -0.15
CA HIS A 284 -7.26 10.74 -0.81
C HIS A 284 -5.77 10.71 -0.47
N SER A 285 -5.16 11.88 -0.21
CA SER A 285 -3.72 11.99 0.03
C SER A 285 -3.28 11.39 1.37
N LYS A 286 -4.22 11.27 2.33
CA LYS A 286 -3.94 10.66 3.63
C LYS A 286 -3.74 9.14 3.58
N TYR A 287 -4.20 8.47 2.50
CA TYR A 287 -3.94 7.04 2.31
C TYR A 287 -2.57 6.82 1.69
N LEU A 288 -1.93 5.70 2.06
CA LEU A 288 -0.67 5.31 1.48
C LEU A 288 -0.89 4.50 0.19
N TRP A 289 -0.62 5.13 -0.95
CA TRP A 289 -0.74 4.52 -2.28
C TRP A 289 0.61 3.98 -2.77
N SER A 290 0.66 2.73 -3.19
CA SER A 290 1.81 2.13 -3.88
C SER A 290 1.57 2.00 -5.38
N ASN A 291 2.66 1.89 -6.11
CA ASN A 291 2.66 1.78 -7.56
C ASN A 291 2.07 0.42 -8.02
N ALA A 292 1.10 0.46 -8.93
CA ALA A 292 0.50 -0.75 -9.51
C ALA A 292 1.46 -1.55 -10.40
N ALA A 293 2.62 -0.99 -10.76
CA ALA A 293 3.70 -1.74 -11.40
C ALA A 293 4.16 -2.94 -10.55
N TYR A 294 4.17 -2.82 -9.23
CA TYR A 294 4.47 -3.94 -8.32
C TYR A 294 3.41 -5.04 -8.40
N ALA A 295 2.13 -4.68 -8.49
CA ALA A 295 1.06 -5.66 -8.65
C ALA A 295 1.15 -6.42 -9.98
N MET A 296 1.47 -5.73 -11.08
CA MET A 296 1.73 -6.40 -12.37
C MET A 296 2.97 -7.29 -12.31
N ALA A 297 4.04 -6.85 -11.64
CA ALA A 297 5.25 -7.63 -11.46
C ALA A 297 5.01 -8.93 -10.66
N VAL A 298 4.17 -8.88 -9.62
CA VAL A 298 3.72 -10.09 -8.88
C VAL A 298 2.98 -11.05 -9.82
N ASN A 299 2.09 -10.56 -10.70
CA ASN A 299 1.41 -11.42 -11.66
C ASN A 299 2.38 -12.07 -12.66
N ILE A 300 3.39 -11.32 -13.12
CA ILE A 300 4.45 -11.85 -14.01
C ILE A 300 5.25 -12.95 -13.31
N ASN A 301 5.67 -12.70 -12.07
CA ASN A 301 6.41 -13.65 -11.25
C ASN A 301 5.58 -14.93 -11.00
N ASN A 302 4.30 -14.78 -10.65
CA ASN A 302 3.39 -15.90 -10.42
C ASN A 302 3.14 -16.71 -11.69
N SER A 303 2.96 -16.05 -12.85
CA SER A 303 2.84 -16.75 -14.13
C SER A 303 4.09 -17.58 -14.43
N PHE A 304 5.28 -16.99 -14.22
CA PHE A 304 6.54 -17.71 -14.42
C PHE A 304 6.68 -18.89 -13.45
N LYS A 305 6.40 -18.69 -12.16
CA LYS A 305 6.50 -19.73 -11.14
C LYS A 305 5.57 -20.92 -11.42
N GLN A 306 4.33 -20.67 -11.84
CA GLN A 306 3.34 -21.71 -12.07
C GLN A 306 3.51 -22.43 -13.41
N TYR A 307 3.90 -21.71 -14.46
CA TYR A 307 3.87 -22.24 -15.83
C TYR A 307 5.23 -22.27 -16.53
N GLY A 308 6.27 -21.67 -15.95
CA GLY A 308 7.58 -21.45 -16.58
C GLY A 308 7.59 -20.33 -17.63
N TRP A 309 6.46 -19.65 -17.84
CA TRP A 309 6.26 -18.61 -18.85
C TRP A 309 5.41 -17.46 -18.32
N CYS A 310 5.65 -16.24 -18.79
CA CYS A 310 4.91 -15.04 -18.39
C CYS A 310 3.74 -14.70 -19.35
N SER A 311 3.07 -15.72 -19.89
CA SER A 311 1.97 -15.53 -20.84
C SER A 311 0.61 -15.28 -20.16
N ARG A 312 0.44 -15.69 -18.90
CA ARG A 312 -0.82 -15.59 -18.14
C ARG A 312 -0.72 -14.51 -17.05
N ILE A 313 -0.72 -13.25 -17.49
CA ILE A 313 -0.53 -12.07 -16.62
C ILE A 313 -1.71 -11.09 -16.66
N ARG A 314 -2.78 -11.44 -17.38
CA ARG A 314 -3.96 -10.60 -17.61
C ARG A 314 -5.23 -11.42 -17.52
N GLY A 315 -6.37 -10.75 -17.39
CA GLY A 315 -7.70 -11.33 -17.26
C GLY A 315 -8.01 -11.85 -15.85
N VAL A 316 -9.29 -11.81 -15.49
CA VAL A 316 -9.79 -12.10 -14.13
C VAL A 316 -9.42 -13.52 -13.68
N GLU A 317 -9.55 -14.51 -14.55
CA GLU A 317 -9.29 -15.92 -14.26
C GLU A 317 -8.02 -16.45 -14.95
N SER A 318 -7.30 -15.58 -15.66
CA SER A 318 -6.15 -15.95 -16.50
C SER A 318 -4.82 -15.36 -16.01
N GLY A 319 -4.71 -15.12 -14.70
CA GLY A 319 -3.48 -14.70 -14.02
C GLY A 319 -3.29 -13.19 -13.91
N GLY A 320 -4.29 -12.39 -14.29
CA GLY A 320 -4.28 -10.93 -14.08
C GLY A 320 -4.88 -10.47 -12.75
N ALA A 321 -5.37 -11.40 -11.92
CA ALA A 321 -6.02 -11.09 -10.65
C ALA A 321 -5.03 -10.62 -9.58
N VAL A 322 -5.41 -9.57 -8.87
CA VAL A 322 -4.73 -9.04 -7.68
C VAL A 322 -5.71 -9.19 -6.51
N GLN A 323 -5.36 -10.03 -5.55
CA GLN A 323 -6.24 -10.46 -4.46
C GLN A 323 -5.74 -9.94 -3.11
N GLY A 324 -6.62 -9.90 -2.10
CA GLY A 324 -6.24 -9.50 -0.74
C GLY A 324 -5.82 -8.04 -0.64
N LEU A 325 -6.39 -7.16 -1.47
CA LEU A 325 -6.10 -5.73 -1.39
C LEU A 325 -6.64 -5.16 -0.07
N PRO A 326 -5.92 -4.23 0.58
CA PRO A 326 -6.42 -3.56 1.78
C PRO A 326 -7.79 -2.89 1.55
N THR A 327 -8.78 -3.23 2.38
CA THR A 327 -10.14 -2.69 2.30
C THR A 327 -10.51 -1.91 3.57
N HIS A 328 -10.39 -0.59 3.52
CA HIS A 328 -10.79 0.25 4.65
C HIS A 328 -12.30 0.52 4.62
N MET A 329 -13.01 0.09 5.66
CA MET A 329 -14.45 0.31 5.83
C MET A 329 -14.68 1.42 6.85
N PHE A 330 -15.57 2.36 6.53
CA PHE A 330 -15.89 3.48 7.40
C PHE A 330 -17.41 3.73 7.44
N PRO A 331 -17.95 4.21 8.57
CA PRO A 331 -19.37 4.54 8.67
C PRO A 331 -19.66 5.81 7.85
N THR A 332 -20.80 5.82 7.17
CA THR A 332 -21.31 6.99 6.42
C THR A 332 -22.35 7.77 7.21
N ASP A 333 -22.64 8.99 6.75
CA ASP A 333 -23.62 9.89 7.37
C ASP A 333 -25.06 9.34 7.27
N ASP A 334 -25.34 8.55 6.23
CA ASP A 334 -26.63 7.88 6.02
C ASP A 334 -26.84 6.65 6.93
N GLY A 335 -25.92 6.40 7.88
CA GLY A 335 -25.97 5.26 8.81
C GLY A 335 -25.52 3.92 8.21
N GLY A 336 -25.03 3.93 6.97
CA GLY A 336 -24.44 2.78 6.30
C GLY A 336 -22.95 2.58 6.61
N VAL A 337 -22.38 1.52 6.04
CA VAL A 337 -20.93 1.30 5.98
C VAL A 337 -20.54 1.36 4.51
N ASP A 338 -19.55 2.19 4.19
CA ASP A 338 -18.96 2.25 2.87
C ASP A 338 -17.51 1.76 2.91
N MET A 339 -17.01 1.35 1.77
CA MET A 339 -15.68 0.79 1.60
C MET A 339 -14.87 1.70 0.68
N LYS A 340 -13.70 2.13 1.16
CA LYS A 340 -12.74 2.84 0.31
C LYS A 340 -12.28 1.89 -0.81
N CYS A 341 -12.36 2.36 -2.05
CA CYS A 341 -11.83 1.63 -3.20
C CYS A 341 -10.33 1.37 -3.00
N PRO A 342 -9.85 0.11 -3.09
CA PRO A 342 -8.43 -0.23 -2.93
C PRO A 342 -7.56 0.23 -4.11
N THR A 343 -8.17 0.54 -5.25
CA THR A 343 -7.56 1.34 -6.32
C THR A 343 -8.03 2.78 -6.17
N GLU A 344 -7.24 3.76 -6.63
CA GLU A 344 -7.61 5.18 -6.41
C GLU A 344 -8.99 5.56 -6.96
N ILE A 345 -9.40 4.90 -8.04
CA ILE A 345 -10.71 5.04 -8.66
C ILE A 345 -11.20 3.68 -9.18
N ALA A 346 -12.52 3.52 -9.20
CA ALA A 346 -13.18 2.42 -9.89
C ALA A 346 -13.27 2.72 -11.39
N ILE A 347 -12.77 1.79 -12.21
CA ILE A 347 -12.75 1.91 -13.68
C ILE A 347 -13.87 1.04 -14.25
N SER A 348 -14.71 1.59 -15.13
CA SER A 348 -15.73 0.82 -15.85
C SER A 348 -15.14 0.11 -17.07
N ASP A 349 -15.78 -0.95 -17.56
CA ASP A 349 -15.32 -1.71 -18.74
C ASP A 349 -15.10 -0.82 -19.97
N ARG A 350 -15.97 0.17 -20.18
CA ARG A 350 -15.81 1.15 -21.26
C ARG A 350 -14.52 1.97 -21.10
N ARG A 351 -14.21 2.38 -19.87
CA ARG A 351 -12.99 3.15 -19.57
C ARG A 351 -11.75 2.28 -19.69
N GLU A 352 -11.80 1.05 -19.20
CA GLU A 352 -10.72 0.06 -19.36
C GLU A 352 -10.37 -0.11 -20.85
N ALA A 353 -11.36 -0.33 -21.71
CA ALA A 353 -11.13 -0.49 -23.14
C ALA A 353 -10.52 0.76 -23.80
N GLU A 354 -10.94 1.95 -23.37
CA GLU A 354 -10.41 3.23 -23.84
C GLU A 354 -8.96 3.45 -23.39
N LEU A 355 -8.64 3.15 -22.13
CA LEU A 355 -7.29 3.19 -21.57
C LEU A 355 -6.36 2.18 -22.26
N SER A 356 -6.86 0.96 -22.48
CA SER A 356 -6.16 -0.10 -23.19
C SER A 356 -5.81 0.32 -24.62
N LYS A 357 -6.76 0.93 -25.34
CA LYS A 357 -6.52 1.51 -26.67
C LYS A 357 -5.46 2.62 -26.65
N ASN A 358 -5.41 3.38 -25.56
CA ASN A 358 -4.41 4.42 -25.34
C ASN A 358 -3.06 3.90 -24.79
N GLY A 359 -2.88 2.57 -24.65
CA GLY A 359 -1.60 1.94 -24.30
C GLY A 359 -1.32 1.88 -22.79
N PHE A 360 -2.35 1.95 -21.95
CA PHE A 360 -2.24 1.84 -20.50
C PHE A 360 -2.68 0.46 -20.00
N LEU A 361 -2.02 -0.01 -18.94
CA LEU A 361 -2.42 -1.18 -18.18
C LEU A 361 -3.29 -0.75 -16.99
N SER A 362 -4.60 -0.85 -17.15
CA SER A 362 -5.54 -0.50 -16.08
C SER A 362 -5.82 -1.67 -15.15
N LEU A 363 -5.63 -1.45 -13.86
CA LEU A 363 -6.06 -2.34 -12.78
C LEU A 363 -7.50 -1.99 -12.40
N VAL A 364 -8.43 -2.89 -12.67
CA VAL A 364 -9.87 -2.69 -12.43
C VAL A 364 -10.27 -3.35 -11.12
N HIS A 365 -10.72 -2.56 -10.16
CA HIS A 365 -11.28 -3.04 -8.90
C HIS A 365 -12.67 -3.65 -9.10
N ARG A 366 -12.90 -4.82 -8.50
CA ARG A 366 -14.22 -5.43 -8.41
C ARG A 366 -14.97 -4.81 -7.23
N LYS A 367 -16.04 -4.07 -7.55
CA LYS A 367 -16.90 -3.39 -6.58
C LYS A 367 -17.30 -4.30 -5.41
N ASN A 368 -17.24 -3.75 -4.20
CA ASN A 368 -17.59 -4.42 -2.93
C ASN A 368 -16.76 -5.68 -2.62
N SER A 369 -15.52 -5.76 -3.08
CA SER A 369 -14.60 -6.85 -2.75
C SER A 369 -13.17 -6.33 -2.60
N ASP A 370 -12.28 -7.16 -2.07
CA ASP A 370 -10.83 -6.92 -1.97
C ASP A 370 -10.06 -7.35 -3.23
N PHE A 371 -10.78 -7.53 -4.35
CA PHE A 371 -10.26 -8.08 -5.59
C PHE A 371 -10.13 -7.00 -6.66
N ALA A 372 -9.04 -7.05 -7.43
CA ALA A 372 -8.87 -6.30 -8.67
C ALA A 372 -8.26 -7.18 -9.75
N ALA A 373 -8.31 -6.75 -11.02
CA ALA A 373 -7.64 -7.47 -12.10
C ALA A 373 -7.16 -6.54 -13.22
N PHE A 374 -6.00 -6.86 -13.80
CA PHE A 374 -5.58 -6.31 -15.08
C PHE A 374 -6.32 -7.03 -16.19
N ILE A 375 -7.24 -6.34 -16.87
CA ILE A 375 -8.10 -6.96 -17.89
C ILE A 375 -7.36 -7.09 -19.23
N SER A 376 -6.67 -6.04 -19.62
CA SER A 376 -5.83 -6.01 -20.82
C SER A 376 -4.33 -6.23 -20.51
N GLY A 377 -3.53 -6.37 -21.57
CA GLY A 377 -2.09 -6.59 -21.50
C GLY A 377 -1.38 -5.81 -22.60
N GLN A 378 -1.80 -4.58 -22.85
CA GLN A 378 -1.25 -3.71 -23.87
C GLN A 378 0.06 -3.08 -23.40
N SER A 379 1.01 -2.96 -24.32
CA SER A 379 2.16 -2.07 -24.17
C SER A 379 1.78 -0.62 -24.50
N LEU A 380 2.73 0.29 -24.33
CA LEU A 380 2.58 1.69 -24.70
C LEU A 380 2.48 1.89 -26.22
N GLN A 381 3.01 0.96 -27.02
CA GLN A 381 3.02 1.05 -28.47
C GLN A 381 1.60 1.21 -29.03
N LYS A 382 1.45 2.10 -30.02
CA LYS A 382 0.28 2.13 -30.89
C LYS A 382 0.61 1.28 -32.12
N PRO A 383 0.04 0.07 -32.27
CA PRO A 383 0.30 -0.78 -33.43
C PRO A 383 -0.14 -0.08 -34.72
N ALA A 384 0.66 -0.19 -35.77
CA ALA A 384 0.34 0.35 -37.08
C ALA A 384 -0.78 -0.47 -37.75
N GLU A 385 -1.63 0.23 -38.49
CA GLU A 385 -2.65 -0.39 -39.35
C GLU A 385 -2.05 -0.55 -40.76
N TYR A 386 -2.21 -1.74 -41.33
CA TYR A 386 -1.73 -2.10 -42.66
C TYR A 386 -2.91 -2.49 -43.55
N ASP A 387 -2.73 -2.40 -44.87
CA ASP A 387 -3.75 -2.83 -45.84
C ASP A 387 -4.04 -4.33 -45.75
N ASP A 388 -3.01 -5.13 -45.45
CA ASP A 388 -3.13 -6.56 -45.21
C ASP A 388 -3.67 -6.84 -43.78
N PRO A 389 -4.82 -7.53 -43.66
CA PRO A 389 -5.36 -7.92 -42.36
C PRO A 389 -4.40 -8.76 -41.52
N ASP A 390 -3.59 -9.63 -42.14
CA ASP A 390 -2.66 -10.49 -41.43
C ASP A 390 -1.49 -9.67 -40.86
N ALA A 391 -0.94 -8.74 -41.64
CA ALA A 391 0.05 -7.78 -41.14
C ALA A 391 -0.48 -6.94 -39.97
N THR A 392 -1.73 -6.47 -40.06
CA THR A 392 -2.40 -5.75 -38.96
C THR A 392 -2.59 -6.63 -37.73
N ALA A 393 -2.98 -7.90 -37.90
CA ALA A 393 -3.10 -8.84 -36.80
C ALA A 393 -1.75 -9.08 -36.10
N ASN A 394 -0.68 -9.23 -36.88
CA ASN A 394 0.69 -9.42 -36.36
C ASN A 394 1.18 -8.19 -35.59
N ALA A 395 0.94 -6.97 -36.10
CA ALA A 395 1.28 -5.73 -35.40
C ALA A 395 0.50 -5.59 -34.07
N ASN A 396 -0.76 -6.01 -34.05
CA ASN A 396 -1.55 -6.01 -32.82
C ASN A 396 -1.06 -7.05 -31.79
N LEU A 397 -0.49 -8.17 -32.23
CA LEU A 397 0.10 -9.18 -31.34
C LEU A 397 1.41 -8.69 -30.73
N SER A 398 2.26 -8.00 -31.50
CA SER A 398 3.55 -7.50 -31.02
C SER A 398 3.40 -6.39 -29.98
N ALA A 399 2.32 -5.61 -30.03
CA ALA A 399 2.01 -4.56 -29.05
C ALA A 399 1.44 -5.10 -27.72
N ARG A 400 1.27 -6.43 -27.56
CA ARG A 400 0.71 -7.05 -26.35
C ARG A 400 1.79 -7.78 -25.54
N LEU A 401 1.93 -7.39 -24.28
CA LEU A 401 2.93 -7.92 -23.36
C LEU A 401 2.94 -9.45 -23.21
N PRO A 402 1.81 -10.16 -23.12
CA PRO A 402 1.83 -11.63 -22.98
C PRO A 402 2.59 -12.35 -24.09
N TYR A 403 2.49 -11.87 -25.33
CA TYR A 403 3.22 -12.45 -26.46
C TYR A 403 4.66 -11.96 -26.50
N LEU A 404 4.88 -10.69 -26.14
CA LEU A 404 6.22 -10.14 -26.04
C LEU A 404 7.07 -10.92 -25.03
N PHE A 405 6.55 -11.20 -23.83
CA PHE A 405 7.23 -12.02 -22.83
C PHE A 405 7.61 -13.41 -23.35
N ALA A 406 6.75 -14.05 -24.14
CA ALA A 406 7.09 -15.32 -24.76
C ALA A 406 8.29 -15.17 -25.71
N THR A 407 8.26 -14.17 -26.60
CA THR A 407 9.37 -13.90 -27.53
C THR A 407 10.66 -13.50 -26.82
N CYS A 408 10.59 -12.71 -25.75
CA CYS A 408 11.73 -12.34 -24.92
C CYS A 408 12.40 -13.58 -24.32
N ARG A 409 11.57 -14.48 -23.77
CA ARG A 409 12.08 -15.71 -23.16
C ARG A 409 12.72 -16.63 -24.20
N PHE A 410 12.17 -16.71 -25.41
CA PHE A 410 12.84 -17.41 -26.52
C PHE A 410 14.19 -16.77 -26.87
N ALA A 411 14.29 -15.44 -26.92
CA ALA A 411 15.55 -14.75 -27.15
C ALA A 411 16.58 -15.07 -26.06
N HIS A 412 16.16 -15.08 -24.79
CA HIS A 412 17.02 -15.44 -23.65
C HIS A 412 17.51 -16.88 -23.67
N TYR A 413 16.72 -17.83 -24.18
CA TYR A 413 17.14 -19.23 -24.30
C TYR A 413 18.01 -19.51 -25.53
N LEU A 414 17.82 -18.73 -26.61
CA LEU A 414 18.56 -18.91 -27.86
C LEU A 414 19.94 -18.25 -27.81
N LYS A 415 20.06 -17.18 -27.02
CA LYS A 415 21.31 -16.49 -26.72
C LYS A 415 22.20 -17.34 -25.82
#